data_AF-A0A5E4HYP3-F1
#
_entry.id   AF-A0A5E4HYP3-F1
#
_cell.length_a   1.000
_cell.length_b   1.000
_cell.length_c   1.000
_cell.angle_alpha   90.00
_cell.angle_beta   90.00
_cell.angle_gamma   90.00
#
_symmetry.space_group_name_H-M   'P 1'
#
loop_
_entity.id
_entity.type
_entity.pdbx_description
1 polymer ?
#
loop_
_entity_poly.entity_id
_entity_poly.type
_entity_poly.pdbx_seq_one_letter_code
_entity_poly.pdbx_strand_id
1 'polypeptide(L)' 'MAMEALLGLIGNLNMLTNLLLGVVLLVSVGMIAYPEPSVRHNGLIAFLITLLAAALTNIPISVV' A
#
# COMPACT_ATOMS: atom_id res chain seq x y z
N MET A 1 17.02 -12.84 21.67
CA MET A 1 16.87 -11.40 22.00
C MET A 1 16.99 -10.47 20.80
N ALA A 2 18.18 -10.21 20.22
CA ALA A 2 18.30 -9.24 19.11
C ALA A 2 17.55 -9.66 17.82
N MET A 3 17.59 -10.94 17.46
CA MET A 3 16.89 -11.47 16.28
C MET A 3 15.36 -11.46 16.43
N GLU A 4 14.85 -11.76 17.61
CA GLU A 4 13.39 -11.73 17.89
C GLU A 4 12.85 -10.30 17.83
N ALA A 5 13.62 -9.33 18.35
CA ALA A 5 13.28 -7.92 18.24
C ALA A 5 13.26 -7.45 16.78
N LEU A 6 14.21 -7.92 15.96
CA LEU A 6 14.26 -7.60 14.53
C LEU A 6 13.06 -8.19 13.76
N LEU A 7 12.72 -9.46 13.99
CA LEU A 7 11.57 -10.10 13.36
C LEU A 7 10.24 -9.46 13.80
N GLY A 8 10.12 -9.08 15.07
CA GLY A 8 8.97 -8.33 15.59
C GLY A 8 8.84 -6.94 14.95
N LEU A 9 9.95 -6.23 14.74
CA LEU A 9 9.96 -4.95 14.04
C LEU A 9 9.53 -5.10 12.57
N ILE A 10 10.08 -6.08 11.85
CA ILE A 10 9.72 -6.35 10.45
C ILE A 10 8.21 -6.68 10.33
N GLY A 11 7.67 -7.49 11.24
CA GLY A 11 6.25 -7.81 11.29
C GLY A 11 5.37 -6.56 11.48
N ASN A 12 5.73 -5.71 12.44
CA ASN A 12 5.01 -4.46 12.71
C ASN A 12 5.10 -3.47 11.54
N LEU A 13 6.25 -3.36 10.88
CA LEU A 13 6.42 -2.51 9.70
C LEU A 13 5.63 -3.02 8.50
N ASN A 14 5.54 -4.34 8.32
CA ASN A 14 4.72 -4.94 7.28
C ASN A 14 3.23 -4.69 7.53
N MET A 15 2.78 -4.82 8.79
CA MET A 15 1.41 -4.50 9.17
C MET A 15 1.09 -3.01 8.94
N LEU A 16 1.98 -2.11 9.35
CA LEU A 16 1.83 -0.68 9.14
C LEU A 16 1.80 -0.31 7.65
N THR A 17 2.69 -0.89 6.85
CA THR A 17 2.74 -0.67 5.40
C THR A 17 1.42 -1.09 4.74
N ASN A 18 0.91 -2.28 5.06
CA ASN A 18 -0.38 -2.75 4.53
C ASN A 18 -1.55 -1.85 4.96
N LEU A 19 -1.55 -1.36 6.20
CA LEU A 19 -2.57 -0.42 6.67
C LEU A 19 -2.54 0.90 5.90
N LEU A 20 -1.35 1.48 5.70
CA LEU A 20 -1.19 2.71 4.92
C LEU A 20 -1.59 2.52 3.45
N LEU A 21 -1.21 1.41 2.83
CA LEU A 21 -1.64 1.08 1.47
C LEU A 21 -3.17 0.97 1.37
N GLY A 22 -3.83 0.38 2.37
CA GLY A 22 -5.29 0.35 2.46
C GLY A 22 -5.92 1.74 2.54
N VAL A 23 -5.35 2.66 3.33
CA VAL A 23 -5.81 4.06 3.41
C VAL A 23 -5.67 4.77 2.07
N VAL A 24 -4.51 4.63 1.40
CA VAL A 24 -4.29 5.25 0.08
C VAL A 24 -5.28 4.69 -0.95
N LEU A 25 -5.55 3.39 -0.93
CA LEU A 25 -6.57 2.75 -1.76
C LEU A 25 -7.95 3.40 -1.56
N LEU A 26 -8.40 3.58 -0.32
CA LEU A 26 -9.68 4.22 -0.02
C LEU A 26 -9.74 5.67 -0.51
N VAL A 27 -8.69 6.46 -0.27
CA VAL A 27 -8.61 7.86 -0.73
C VAL A 27 -8.64 7.91 -2.26
N SER A 28 -7.89 7.03 -2.94
CA SER A 28 -7.84 7.00 -4.40
C SER A 28 -9.19 6.66 -5.03
N VAL A 29 -9.97 5.75 -4.43
CA VAL A 29 -11.36 5.46 -4.85
C VAL A 29 -12.25 6.71 -4.70
N GLY A 30 -12.12 7.43 -3.59
CA GLY A 30 -12.82 8.71 -3.39
C GLY A 30 -12.46 9.75 -4.45
N MET A 31 -11.19 9.84 -4.83
CA MET A 31 -10.71 10.74 -5.89
C MET A 31 -11.25 10.34 -7.28
N ILE A 32 -11.37 9.05 -7.58
CA ILE A 32 -11.94 8.54 -8.84
C ILE A 32 -13.42 8.92 -8.97
N ALA A 33 -14.17 8.97 -7.87
CA ALA A 33 -15.56 9.39 -7.86
C ALA A 33 -15.74 10.93 -7.97
N TYR A 34 -14.65 11.71 -7.90
CA TYR A 34 -14.73 13.16 -7.88
C TYR A 34 -15.17 13.74 -9.24
N PRO A 35 -15.95 14.84 -9.27
CA PRO A 35 -16.46 15.41 -10.53
C PRO A 35 -15.36 16.01 -11.42
N GLU A 36 -14.25 16.45 -10.85
CA GLU A 36 -13.15 17.07 -11.60
C GLU A 36 -12.26 16.03 -12.33
N PRO A 37 -12.08 16.12 -13.66
CA PRO A 37 -11.32 15.13 -14.43
C PRO A 37 -9.84 14.99 -14.02
N SER A 38 -9.20 16.11 -13.64
CA SER A 38 -7.81 16.15 -13.15
C SER A 38 -7.64 15.31 -11.87
N VAL A 39 -8.57 15.47 -10.93
CA VAL A 39 -8.61 14.73 -9.66
C VAL A 39 -8.87 13.25 -9.91
N ARG A 40 -9.79 12.90 -10.82
CA ARG A 40 -10.04 11.50 -11.20
C ARG A 40 -8.82 10.82 -11.79
N HIS A 41 -8.11 11.49 -12.70
CA HIS A 41 -6.91 10.93 -13.32
C HIS A 41 -5.83 10.66 -12.28
N ASN A 42 -5.59 11.61 -11.37
CA ASN A 42 -4.66 11.42 -10.26
C ASN A 42 -5.11 10.29 -9.31
N GLY A 43 -6.41 10.20 -9.03
CA GLY A 43 -7.00 9.10 -8.27
C GLY A 43 -6.76 7.74 -8.93
N LEU A 44 -6.94 7.65 -10.26
CA LEU A 44 -6.69 6.42 -11.02
C LEU A 44 -5.20 6.02 -10.97
N ILE A 45 -4.29 6.96 -11.14
CA ILE A 45 -2.84 6.69 -11.04
C ILE A 45 -2.49 6.22 -9.63
N ALA A 46 -2.96 6.92 -8.60
CA ALA A 46 -2.72 6.56 -7.21
C ALA A 46 -3.27 5.15 -6.91
N PHE A 47 -4.46 4.82 -7.40
CA PHE A 47 -5.06 3.50 -7.26
C PHE A 47 -4.19 2.40 -7.89
N LEU A 48 -3.76 2.58 -9.15
CA LEU A 48 -2.95 1.60 -9.87
C LEU A 48 -1.57 1.39 -9.23
N ILE A 49 -0.90 2.47 -8.82
CA ILE A 49 0.40 2.39 -8.13
C ILE A 49 0.25 1.70 -6.78
N THR A 50 -0.82 1.98 -6.04
CA THR A 50 -1.08 1.37 -4.72
C THR A 50 -1.34 -0.12 -4.86
N LEU A 51 -2.07 -0.56 -5.89
CA LEU A 51 -2.25 -1.99 -6.19
C LEU A 51 -0.92 -2.68 -6.50
N LEU A 52 -0.07 -2.04 -7.31
CA LEU A 52 1.26 -2.57 -7.61
C LEU A 52 2.12 -2.66 -6.34
N ALA A 53 2.15 -1.61 -5.51
CA ALA A 53 2.88 -1.60 -4.26
C ALA A 53 2.37 -2.68 -3.28
N ALA A 54 1.06 -2.87 -3.18
CA ALA A 54 0.46 -3.92 -2.37
C ALA A 54 0.84 -5.32 -2.87
N ALA A 55 0.84 -5.54 -4.19
CA ALA A 55 1.29 -6.79 -4.78
C ALA A 55 2.75 -7.06 -4.42
N LEU A 56 3.65 -6.10 -4.65
CA LEU A 56 5.10 -6.23 -4.39
C LEU A 56 5.42 -6.42 -2.90
N THR A 57 4.71 -5.75 -2.00
CA THR A 57 4.92 -5.85 -0.55
C THR A 57 4.54 -7.23 -0.01
N ASN A 58 3.59 -7.91 -0.66
CA ASN A 58 3.10 -9.22 -0.25
C ASN A 58 3.71 -10.37 -1.07
N ILE A 59 4.69 -10.12 -1.94
CA ILE A 59 5.46 -11.20 -2.58
C ILE A 59 6.24 -11.95 -1.49
N PRO A 60 6.10 -13.29 -1.39
CA PRO A 60 6.90 -14.08 -0.46
C PRO A 60 8.39 -13.86 -0.76
N ILE A 61 9.14 -13.39 0.25
CA ILE A 61 10.59 -13.15 0.13
C ILE A 61 11.33 -14.43 -0.31
N SER A 62 10.75 -15.61 -0.13
CA SER A 62 11.32 -16.90 -0.58
C SER A 62 11.44 -17.07 -2.10
N VAL A 63 10.94 -16.12 -2.90
CA VAL A 63 11.07 -16.11 -4.36
C VAL A 63 12.26 -15.25 -4.84
N VAL A 64 12.99 -14.59 -3.93
CA VAL A 64 14.21 -13.81 -4.22
C VAL A 64 15.41 -14.41 -3.51
#